data_AF-A0A7W0XMA2-F1
#
_entry.id   AF-A0A7W0XMA2-F1
#
_cell.length_a   1.000
_cell.length_b   1.000
_cell.length_c   1.000
_cell.angle_alpha   90.00
_cell.angle_beta   90.00
_cell.angle_gamma   90.00
#
_symmetry.space_group_name_H-M   'P 1'
#
loop_
_entity.id
_entity.type
_entity.pdbx_description
1 polymer ?
#
loop_
_entity_poly.entity_id
_entity_poly.type
_entity_poly.pdbx_seq_one_letter_code
_entity_poly.pdbx_strand_id
1 'polypeptide(L)'
;MTELYFLNSLKTERGSTLPPGRLPWIAADGSTYKRTTLFHGPAGADQIDAEARRVRALEKSIRKHGYRADIYGDVSGYFLKRGSELRFMIKGGTHRAAVACALGLARLPVTFKPNWPRMIDIDDVGNWPLVASGDIGKRLAEAIFSRYFEFDGTQQRAGIAASDRERWQLPSHDR
;
A
#
# COMPACT_ATOMS: atom_id res chain seq x y z
N MET A 1 -23.05 3.33 -10.31
CA MET A 1 -23.23 4.77 -10.60
C MET A 1 -22.84 5.66 -9.42
N THR A 2 -23.05 5.25 -8.16
CA THR A 2 -22.81 6.02 -6.92
C THR A 2 -21.35 6.41 -6.64
N GLU A 3 -20.37 5.60 -7.03
CA GLU A 3 -18.94 5.82 -6.71
C GLU A 3 -18.30 6.96 -7.52
N LEU A 4 -18.70 7.14 -8.78
CA LEU A 4 -18.25 8.26 -9.62
C LEU A 4 -18.76 9.61 -9.09
N TYR A 5 -19.98 9.64 -8.53
CA TYR A 5 -20.52 10.81 -7.85
C TYR A 5 -19.79 11.10 -6.54
N PHE A 6 -19.46 10.07 -5.76
CA PHE A 6 -18.68 10.25 -4.54
C PHE A 6 -17.30 10.84 -4.83
N LEU A 7 -16.55 10.26 -5.79
CA LEU A 7 -15.23 10.77 -6.17
C LEU A 7 -15.28 12.18 -6.77
N ASN A 8 -16.30 12.52 -7.56
CA ASN A 8 -16.48 13.88 -8.05
C ASN A 8 -16.85 14.86 -6.92
N SER A 9 -17.65 14.45 -5.95
CA SER A 9 -18.00 15.29 -4.79
C SER A 9 -16.81 15.59 -3.88
N LEU A 10 -15.78 14.73 -3.89
CA LEU A 10 -14.55 14.92 -3.13
C LEU A 10 -13.53 15.84 -3.83
N LYS A 11 -13.69 16.13 -5.13
CA LYS A 11 -12.75 17.02 -5.85
C LYS A 11 -12.77 18.45 -5.34
N THR A 12 -13.91 18.89 -4.78
CA THR A 12 -14.09 20.21 -4.19
C THR A 12 -13.70 20.28 -2.71
N GLU A 13 -13.37 19.15 -2.09
CA GLU A 13 -12.96 19.11 -0.68
C GLU A 13 -11.54 19.67 -0.49
N ARG A 14 -11.31 20.32 0.65
CA ARG A 14 -9.99 20.85 0.98
C ARG A 14 -8.97 19.71 1.09
N GLY A 15 -7.84 19.85 0.41
CA GLY A 15 -6.78 18.84 0.35
C GLY A 15 -6.95 17.81 -0.78
N SER A 16 -7.92 17.99 -1.69
CA SER A 16 -8.10 17.12 -2.87
C SER A 16 -6.90 17.12 -3.84
N THR A 17 -6.00 18.10 -3.72
CA THR A 17 -4.77 18.24 -4.50
C THR A 17 -3.54 17.65 -3.79
N LEU A 18 -3.69 17.05 -2.60
CA LEU A 18 -2.59 16.41 -1.90
C LEU A 18 -2.04 15.24 -2.73
N PRO A 19 -0.71 15.04 -2.77
CA PRO A 19 -0.13 13.93 -3.49
C PRO A 19 -0.55 12.59 -2.86
N PRO A 20 -0.68 11.49 -3.64
CA PRO A 20 -1.18 10.20 -3.15
C PRO A 20 -0.40 9.61 -1.96
N GLY A 21 0.88 9.97 -1.80
CA GLY A 21 1.73 9.52 -0.70
C GLY A 21 1.56 10.29 0.62
N ARG A 22 0.79 11.38 0.63
CA ARG A 22 0.60 12.23 1.82
C ARG A 22 -0.68 11.83 2.55
N LEU A 23 -0.52 11.00 3.57
CA LEU A 23 -1.64 10.44 4.35
C LEU A 23 -2.13 11.42 5.43
N PRO A 24 -3.45 11.51 5.68
CA PRO A 24 -4.04 12.46 6.64
C PRO A 24 -3.48 12.37 8.06
N TRP A 25 -3.13 11.17 8.50
CA TRP A 25 -2.67 10.85 9.86
C TRP A 25 -1.14 10.87 10.03
N ILE A 26 -0.37 11.20 8.98
CA ILE A 26 1.08 11.33 9.07
C ILE A 26 1.43 12.83 9.04
N ALA A 27 2.15 13.29 10.06
CA ALA A 27 2.69 14.64 10.08
C ALA A 27 3.59 14.89 8.87
N ALA A 28 3.57 16.11 8.32
CA ALA A 28 4.52 16.49 7.28
C ALA A 28 5.93 16.44 7.88
N ASP A 29 6.71 15.42 7.53
CA ASP A 29 8.07 15.22 8.04
C ASP A 29 9.11 16.11 7.34
N GLY A 30 8.67 17.18 6.68
CA GLY A 30 9.52 18.03 5.85
C GLY A 30 10.16 17.30 4.66
N SER A 31 9.88 16.01 4.45
CA SER A 31 10.41 15.28 3.31
C SER A 31 9.73 15.80 2.06
N THR A 32 10.54 16.33 1.15
CA THR A 32 10.08 16.64 -0.19
C THR A 32 9.62 15.33 -0.81
N TYR A 33 8.36 15.27 -1.25
CA TYR A 33 7.86 14.18 -2.07
C TYR A 33 8.81 14.00 -3.26
N LYS A 34 9.71 13.01 -3.15
CA LYS A 34 10.59 12.66 -4.26
C LYS A 34 9.73 11.91 -5.25
N ARG A 35 9.42 12.58 -6.36
CA ARG A 35 8.74 12.04 -7.55
C ARG A 35 9.42 10.79 -8.13
N THR A 36 10.65 10.50 -7.69
CA THR A 36 11.46 9.32 -8.05
C THR A 36 11.19 8.09 -7.18
N THR A 37 10.32 8.19 -6.18
CA THR A 37 9.94 7.03 -5.39
C THR A 37 8.94 6.20 -6.21
N LEU A 38 9.34 4.98 -6.59
CA LEU A 38 8.58 3.96 -7.34
C LEU A 38 7.18 3.62 -6.77
N PHE A 39 6.75 4.30 -5.72
CA PHE A 39 5.48 4.08 -5.07
C PHE A 39 4.30 4.48 -5.98
N HIS A 40 4.42 5.56 -6.77
CA HIS A 40 3.32 6.05 -7.60
C HIS A 40 3.81 6.78 -8.89
N GLY A 41 3.71 6.14 -10.05
CA GLY A 41 3.91 6.77 -11.38
C GLY A 41 4.61 5.89 -12.41
N PRO A 42 4.67 6.29 -13.69
CA PRO A 42 5.32 5.50 -14.73
C PRO A 42 6.81 5.30 -14.40
N ALA A 43 7.22 4.05 -14.31
CA ALA A 43 8.60 3.64 -14.07
C ALA A 43 9.29 3.37 -15.42
N GLY A 44 10.59 3.69 -15.51
CA GLY A 44 11.39 3.31 -16.67
C GLY A 44 11.57 1.80 -16.76
N ALA A 45 11.74 1.26 -17.98
CA ALA A 45 11.90 -0.18 -18.20
C ALA A 45 13.00 -0.80 -17.32
N ASP A 46 14.16 -0.15 -17.23
CA ASP A 46 15.28 -0.61 -16.39
C ASP A 46 14.92 -0.71 -14.91
N GLN A 47 14.07 0.19 -14.42
CA GLN A 47 13.62 0.21 -13.03
C GLN A 47 12.64 -0.93 -12.75
N ILE A 48 11.72 -1.17 -13.70
CA ILE A 48 10.78 -2.30 -13.65
C ILE A 48 11.57 -3.61 -13.62
N ASP A 49 12.56 -3.75 -14.51
CA ASP A 49 13.39 -4.94 -14.60
C ASP A 49 14.22 -5.17 -13.33
N ALA A 50 14.81 -4.11 -12.77
CA ALA A 50 15.54 -4.20 -11.52
C ALA A 50 14.64 -4.66 -10.37
N GLU A 51 13.41 -4.14 -10.29
CA GLU A 51 12.46 -4.51 -9.26
C GLU A 51 11.94 -5.95 -9.43
N ALA A 52 11.65 -6.36 -10.67
CA ALA A 52 11.26 -7.71 -10.99
C ALA A 52 12.36 -8.72 -10.61
N ARG A 53 13.64 -8.40 -10.89
CA ARG A 53 14.78 -9.22 -10.46
C ARG A 53 14.85 -9.33 -8.93
N ARG A 54 14.64 -8.22 -8.21
CA ARG A 54 14.65 -8.20 -6.74
C ARG A 54 13.55 -9.10 -6.15
N VAL A 55 12.33 -9.02 -6.69
CA VAL A 55 11.19 -9.86 -6.25
C VAL A 55 11.46 -11.34 -6.55
N ARG A 56 11.95 -11.69 -7.76
CA ARG A 56 12.27 -13.08 -8.12
C ARG A 56 13.40 -13.67 -7.28
N ALA A 57 14.45 -12.90 -7.00
CA ALA A 57 15.54 -13.35 -6.14
C ALA A 57 15.05 -13.62 -4.71
N LEU A 58 14.18 -12.76 -4.20
CA LEU A 58 13.56 -12.92 -2.89
C LEU A 58 12.66 -14.15 -2.82
N GLU A 59 11.82 -14.39 -3.83
CA GLU A 59 11.00 -15.61 -3.93
C GLU A 59 11.86 -16.87 -3.88
N LYS A 60 12.91 -16.95 -4.71
CA LYS A 60 13.85 -18.08 -4.70
C LYS A 60 14.49 -18.27 -3.33
N SER A 61 14.89 -17.18 -2.67
CA SER A 61 15.49 -17.26 -1.33
C SER A 61 14.50 -17.77 -0.29
N ILE A 62 13.27 -17.25 -0.27
CA ILE A 62 12.24 -17.69 0.70
C ILE A 62 11.84 -19.14 0.45
N ARG A 63 11.70 -19.58 -0.81
CA ARG A 63 11.44 -21.00 -1.12
C ARG A 63 12.56 -21.91 -0.62
N LYS A 64 13.83 -21.48 -0.78
CA LYS A 64 14.99 -22.30 -0.42
C LYS A 64 15.28 -22.33 1.08
N HIS A 65 15.11 -21.22 1.78
CA HIS A 65 15.56 -21.06 3.16
C HIS A 65 14.44 -20.80 4.17
N GLY A 66 13.19 -20.71 3.69
CA GLY A 66 12.07 -20.23 4.48
C GLY A 66 12.08 -18.71 4.66
N TYR A 67 11.03 -18.20 5.32
CA TYR A 67 10.94 -16.79 5.70
C TYR A 67 11.74 -16.53 6.98
N ARG A 68 12.86 -15.79 6.87
CA ARG A 68 13.85 -15.54 7.94
C ARG A 68 13.84 -14.08 8.40
N ALA A 69 12.80 -13.70 9.17
CA ALA A 69 12.68 -12.34 9.68
C ALA A 69 13.72 -12.00 10.76
N ASP A 70 14.18 -13.00 11.49
CA ASP A 70 15.28 -12.93 12.45
C ASP A 70 16.59 -12.41 11.83
N ILE A 71 16.84 -12.73 10.55
CA ILE A 71 18.06 -12.33 9.84
C ILE A 71 17.87 -11.08 9.00
N TYR A 72 16.78 -11.04 8.24
CA TYR A 72 16.58 -9.97 7.28
C TYR A 72 15.78 -8.80 7.86
N GLY A 73 15.23 -8.95 9.07
CA GLY A 73 14.35 -8.01 9.75
C GLY A 73 12.87 -8.20 9.41
N ASP A 74 11.99 -7.75 10.31
CA ASP A 74 10.55 -7.89 10.15
C ASP A 74 9.93 -6.97 9.08
N VAL A 75 8.72 -7.33 8.67
CA VAL A 75 7.80 -6.38 8.04
C VAL A 75 7.45 -5.31 9.07
N SER A 76 7.42 -4.04 8.66
CA SER A 76 7.14 -2.95 9.60
C SER A 76 6.01 -2.07 9.12
N GLY A 77 5.29 -1.50 10.07
CA GLY A 77 4.07 -0.77 9.79
C GLY A 77 3.34 -0.39 11.07
N TYR A 78 2.04 -0.17 10.92
CA TYR A 78 1.15 0.20 12.01
C TYR A 78 -0.28 -0.25 11.73
N PHE A 79 -1.11 -0.29 12.76
CA PHE A 79 -2.51 -0.67 12.62
C PHE A 79 -3.38 0.51 12.19
N LEU A 80 -4.34 0.23 11.32
CA LEU A 80 -5.53 1.04 11.08
C LEU A 80 -6.68 0.36 11.80
N LYS A 81 -7.51 1.13 12.51
CA LYS A 81 -8.66 0.65 13.26
C LYS A 81 -9.95 1.35 12.82
N ARG A 82 -11.01 0.55 12.62
CA ARG A 82 -12.38 1.01 12.37
C ARG A 82 -13.35 0.15 13.19
N GLY A 83 -13.82 0.65 14.32
CA GLY A 83 -14.62 -0.13 15.25
C GLY A 83 -13.86 -1.39 15.72
N SER A 84 -14.40 -2.58 15.41
CA SER A 84 -13.75 -3.87 15.71
C SER A 84 -12.81 -4.38 14.61
N GLU A 85 -12.75 -3.71 13.45
CA GLU A 85 -11.89 -4.12 12.34
C GLU A 85 -10.47 -3.56 12.49
N LEU A 86 -9.47 -4.38 12.20
CA LEU A 86 -8.05 -4.01 12.18
C LEU A 86 -7.41 -4.38 10.85
N ARG A 87 -6.62 -3.46 10.29
CA ARG A 87 -5.78 -3.69 9.12
C ARG A 87 -4.34 -3.28 9.47
N PHE A 88 -3.35 -4.08 9.06
CA PHE A 88 -1.95 -3.70 9.24
C PHE A 88 -1.43 -3.00 7.98
N MET A 89 -1.10 -1.73 8.09
CA MET A 89 -0.54 -0.94 6.99
C MET A 89 0.97 -1.14 6.92
N ILE A 90 1.43 -1.84 5.89
CA ILE A 90 2.86 -2.10 5.66
C ILE A 90 3.53 -0.84 5.13
N LYS A 91 4.57 -0.37 5.83
CA LYS A 91 5.42 0.75 5.40
C LYS A 91 6.85 0.32 5.09
N GLY A 92 7.30 -0.83 5.62
CA GLY A 92 8.61 -1.41 5.33
C GLY A 92 8.52 -2.92 5.11
N GLY A 93 9.27 -3.42 4.14
CA GLY A 93 9.30 -4.85 3.80
C GLY A 93 8.17 -5.32 2.87
N THR A 94 7.58 -4.42 2.08
CA THR A 94 6.44 -4.71 1.19
C THR A 94 6.69 -5.91 0.26
N HIS A 95 7.86 -6.02 -0.39
CA HIS A 95 8.14 -7.17 -1.27
C HIS A 95 8.20 -8.49 -0.50
N ARG A 96 8.74 -8.47 0.73
CA ARG A 96 8.81 -9.66 1.57
C ARG A 96 7.44 -10.14 1.98
N ALA A 97 6.59 -9.21 2.40
CA ALA A 97 5.20 -9.53 2.71
C ALA A 97 4.48 -10.09 1.48
N ALA A 98 4.58 -9.41 0.33
CA ALA A 98 3.92 -9.83 -0.91
C ALA A 98 4.37 -11.24 -1.35
N VAL A 99 5.68 -11.49 -1.40
CA VAL A 99 6.23 -12.80 -1.78
C VAL A 99 5.85 -13.88 -0.77
N ALA A 100 5.96 -13.61 0.53
CA ALA A 100 5.57 -14.58 1.55
C ALA A 100 4.08 -14.96 1.46
N CYS A 101 3.19 -13.97 1.30
CA CYS A 101 1.77 -14.22 1.09
C CYS A 101 1.51 -15.02 -0.19
N ALA A 102 2.20 -14.70 -1.29
CA ALA A 102 2.08 -15.44 -2.55
C ALA A 102 2.56 -16.90 -2.44
N LEU A 103 3.52 -17.17 -1.55
CA LEU A 103 3.99 -18.52 -1.23
C LEU A 103 3.11 -19.25 -0.20
N GLY A 104 1.99 -18.64 0.23
CA GLY A 104 1.00 -19.28 1.10
C GLY A 104 1.23 -19.11 2.60
N LEU A 105 2.12 -18.20 3.02
CA LEU A 105 2.29 -17.92 4.45
C LEU A 105 1.05 -17.19 4.99
N ALA A 106 0.33 -17.84 5.91
CA ALA A 106 -0.90 -17.30 6.50
C ALA A 106 -0.65 -16.24 7.58
N ARG A 107 0.57 -16.19 8.14
CA ARG A 107 0.95 -15.27 9.22
C ARG A 107 2.34 -14.73 8.97
N LEU A 108 2.53 -13.45 9.27
CA LEU A 108 3.80 -12.75 9.14
C LEU A 108 4.15 -12.04 10.45
N PRO A 109 5.39 -12.17 10.95
CA PRO A 109 5.86 -11.35 12.05
C PRO A 109 6.00 -9.90 11.55
N VAL A 110 5.53 -8.98 12.38
CA VAL A 110 5.60 -7.54 12.12
C VAL A 110 6.20 -6.81 13.31
N THR A 111 6.85 -5.69 13.04
CA THR A 111 7.46 -4.83 14.05
C THR A 111 7.01 -3.37 13.92
N PHE A 112 6.98 -2.67 15.04
CA PHE A 112 6.74 -1.22 15.07
C PHE A 112 8.07 -0.49 15.03
N LYS A 113 8.18 0.54 14.19
CA LYS A 113 9.32 1.45 14.25
C LYS A 113 9.08 2.48 15.36
N PRO A 114 10.11 2.89 16.12
CA PRO A 114 9.96 3.81 17.26
C PRO A 114 9.24 5.13 16.91
N ASN A 115 9.46 5.65 15.69
CA ASN A 115 8.93 6.94 15.25
C ASN A 115 7.65 6.83 14.42
N TRP A 116 7.01 5.65 14.39
CA TRP A 116 5.74 5.46 13.70
C TRP A 116 4.60 5.32 14.72
N PRO A 117 3.39 5.81 14.40
CA PRO A 117 2.23 5.52 15.22
C PRO A 117 2.07 4.01 15.35
N ARG A 118 1.57 3.51 16.50
CA ARG A 118 1.26 2.08 16.64
C ARG A 118 -0.10 1.74 16.04
N MET A 119 -1.05 2.65 16.19
CA MET A 119 -2.42 2.53 15.75
C MET A 119 -2.95 3.89 15.31
N ILE A 120 -3.70 3.90 14.22
CA ILE A 120 -4.49 5.02 13.74
C ILE A 120 -5.95 4.59 13.82
N ASP A 121 -6.74 5.30 14.62
CA ASP A 121 -8.16 5.05 14.80
C ASP A 121 -8.97 6.11 14.03
N ILE A 122 -9.98 5.68 13.28
CA ILE A 122 -10.89 6.58 12.57
C ILE A 122 -11.67 7.49 13.51
N ASP A 123 -11.94 7.01 14.73
CA ASP A 123 -12.66 7.79 15.74
C ASP A 123 -11.85 9.02 16.19
N ASP A 124 -10.53 9.01 15.94
CA ASP A 124 -9.59 10.08 16.26
C ASP A 124 -9.33 11.03 15.07
N VAL A 125 -10.09 10.93 13.98
CA VAL A 125 -9.83 11.68 12.73
C VAL A 125 -9.70 13.19 12.92
N GLY A 126 -10.42 13.77 13.90
CA GLY A 126 -10.32 15.20 14.20
C GLY A 126 -8.95 15.65 14.69
N ASN A 127 -8.17 14.74 15.29
CA ASN A 127 -6.86 15.02 15.87
C ASN A 127 -5.70 14.62 14.93
N TRP A 128 -6.01 14.05 13.76
CA TRP A 128 -4.97 13.69 12.80
C TRP A 128 -4.22 14.93 12.32
N PRO A 129 -2.88 14.88 12.16
CA PRO A 129 -2.06 16.07 11.91
C PRO A 129 -2.57 16.98 10.79
N LEU A 130 -2.95 16.43 9.63
CA LEU A 130 -3.41 17.24 8.50
C LEU A 130 -4.86 17.73 8.65
N VAL A 131 -5.66 17.04 9.48
CA VAL A 131 -7.05 17.45 9.76
C VAL A 131 -7.03 18.58 10.80
N ALA A 132 -6.27 18.39 11.87
CA ALA A 132 -6.11 19.37 12.95
C ALA A 132 -5.43 20.67 12.45
N SER A 133 -4.49 20.58 11.51
CA SER A 133 -3.90 21.77 10.86
C SER A 133 -4.84 22.45 9.87
N GLY A 134 -5.94 21.79 9.48
CA GLY A 134 -6.86 22.28 8.47
C GLY A 134 -6.35 22.15 7.03
N ASP A 135 -5.27 21.41 6.79
CA ASP A 135 -4.73 21.11 5.45
C ASP A 135 -5.64 20.20 4.64
N ILE A 136 -6.37 19.30 5.32
CA ILE A 136 -7.36 18.40 4.72
C ILE A 136 -8.69 18.48 5.47
N GLY A 137 -9.79 18.44 4.73
CA GLY A 137 -11.12 18.32 5.33
C GLY A 137 -11.32 16.97 6.00
N LYS A 138 -11.97 16.94 7.18
CA LYS A 138 -12.30 15.70 7.91
C LYS A 138 -12.98 14.66 7.02
N ARG A 139 -13.98 15.08 6.25
CA ARG A 139 -14.73 14.20 5.33
C ARG A 139 -13.84 13.53 4.28
N LEU A 140 -12.90 14.26 3.70
CA LEU A 140 -11.94 13.71 2.74
C LEU A 140 -10.96 12.74 3.43
N ALA A 141 -10.50 13.07 4.64
CA ALA A 141 -9.63 12.18 5.43
C ALA A 141 -10.32 10.85 5.77
N GLU A 142 -11.58 10.90 6.21
CA GLU A 142 -12.41 9.72 6.47
C GLU A 142 -12.60 8.87 5.21
N ALA A 143 -12.85 9.52 4.07
CA ALA A 143 -12.97 8.84 2.79
C ALA A 143 -11.67 8.12 2.40
N ILE A 144 -10.51 8.79 2.52
CA ILE A 144 -9.20 8.19 2.25
C ILE A 144 -8.95 6.98 3.16
N PHE A 145 -9.26 7.11 4.46
CA PHE A 145 -9.08 6.02 5.41
C PHE A 145 -9.97 4.82 5.10
N SER A 146 -11.26 5.06 4.79
CA SER A 146 -12.24 4.01 4.54
C SER A 146 -11.86 3.12 3.36
N ARG A 147 -11.16 3.66 2.36
CA ARG A 147 -10.63 2.90 1.22
C ARG A 147 -9.72 1.74 1.62
N TYR A 148 -9.00 1.82 2.74
CA TYR A 148 -8.16 0.72 3.24
C TYR A 148 -8.95 -0.47 3.80
N PHE A 149 -10.25 -0.28 4.06
CA PHE A 149 -11.14 -1.33 4.57
C PHE A 149 -12.15 -1.80 3.53
N GLU A 150 -12.46 -0.97 2.54
CA GLU A 150 -13.33 -1.31 1.41
C GLU A 150 -12.65 -2.25 0.41
N PHE A 151 -11.33 -2.11 0.22
CA PHE A 151 -10.57 -2.90 -0.75
C PHE A 151 -9.60 -3.85 -0.05
N ASP A 152 -9.57 -5.09 -0.52
CA ASP A 152 -8.62 -6.13 -0.08
C ASP A 152 -7.60 -6.50 -1.20
N GLY A 153 -7.65 -5.77 -2.31
CA GLY A 153 -6.78 -5.96 -3.47
C GLY A 153 -7.22 -7.06 -4.43
N THR A 154 -8.29 -7.81 -4.14
CA THR A 154 -8.82 -8.83 -5.05
C THR A 154 -9.42 -8.23 -6.32
N GLN A 155 -9.97 -7.01 -6.22
CA GLN A 155 -10.57 -6.28 -7.33
C GLN A 155 -9.53 -5.92 -8.41
N GLN A 156 -8.28 -5.65 -8.01
CA GLN A 156 -7.19 -5.34 -8.94
C GLN A 156 -6.66 -6.60 -9.66
N ARG A 157 -6.73 -7.78 -9.02
CA ARG A 157 -6.34 -9.06 -9.64
C ARG A 157 -7.22 -9.42 -10.83
N ALA A 158 -8.52 -9.16 -10.75
CA ALA A 158 -9.46 -9.42 -11.84
C ALA A 158 -9.16 -8.57 -13.09
N GLY A 159 -8.79 -7.30 -12.90
CA GLY A 159 -8.42 -6.40 -14.00
C GLY A 159 -7.09 -6.78 -14.67
N ILE A 160 -6.08 -7.18 -13.89
CA ILE A 160 -4.76 -7.59 -14.43
C ILE A 160 -4.86 -8.95 -15.14
N ALA A 161 -5.59 -9.91 -14.58
CA ALA A 161 -5.78 -11.22 -15.21
C ALA A 161 -6.53 -11.12 -16.56
N ALA A 162 -7.41 -10.13 -16.72
CA ALA A 162 -8.06 -9.84 -18.00
C ALA A 162 -7.08 -9.22 -19.02
N SER A 163 -6.24 -8.26 -18.60
CA SER A 163 -5.27 -7.60 -19.49
C SER A 163 -4.03 -8.44 -19.83
N ASP A 164 -3.60 -9.34 -18.93
CA ASP A 164 -2.43 -10.20 -19.16
C ASP A 164 -2.72 -11.35 -20.13
N ARG A 165 -3.98 -11.82 -20.20
CA ARG A 165 -4.40 -12.82 -21.21
C ARG A 165 -4.37 -12.28 -22.64
N GLU A 166 -4.59 -10.98 -22.82
CA GLU A 166 -4.50 -10.33 -24.14
C GLU A 166 -3.07 -9.92 -24.50
N ARG A 167 -2.20 -9.65 -23.51
CA ARG A 167 -0.85 -9.13 -23.74
C ARG A 167 0.26 -10.18 -23.78
N TRP A 168 0.09 -11.34 -23.13
CA TRP A 168 1.09 -12.42 -23.07
C TRP A 168 0.58 -13.74 -23.67
N GLN A 169 0.18 -13.72 -24.94
CA GLN A 169 0.15 -14.95 -25.74
C GLN A 169 1.60 -15.44 -25.89
N LEU A 170 2.08 -16.24 -24.95
CA LEU A 170 3.34 -16.96 -25.09
C LEU A 170 3.19 -17.94 -26.26
N PRO A 171 4.14 -18.02 -27.20
CA PRO A 171 4.10 -19.00 -28.26
C PRO A 171 4.00 -20.39 -27.64
N SER A 172 3.02 -21.18 -28.07
CA SER A 172 2.96 -22.60 -27.79
C SER A 172 4.19 -23.25 -28.42
N HIS A 173 5.21 -23.53 -27.62
CA HIS A 173 6.18 -24.55 -27.98
C HIS A 173 5.53 -25.91 -27.70
N ASP A 174 4.96 -26.46 -28.76
CA ASP A 174 4.74 -27.90 -28.89
C ASP A 174 6.08 -28.62 -28.64
N ARG A 175 5.97 -29.73 -27.91
CA ARG A 175 7.07 -30.63 -27.56
C ARG A 175 7.59 -31.40 -28.77
#